data_AF-A0A7E4VNK1-F1
#
_entry.id   AF-A0A7E4VNK1-F1
#
_cell.length_a   1.000
_cell.length_b   1.000
_cell.length_c   1.000
_cell.angle_alpha   90.00
_cell.angle_beta   90.00
_cell.angle_gamma   90.00
#
_symmetry.space_group_name_H-M   'P 1'
#
loop_
_entity.id
_entity.type
_entity.pdbx_description
1 polymer ?
#
loop_
_entity_poly.entity_id
_entity_poly.type
_entity_poly.pdbx_seq_one_letter_code
_entity_poly.pdbx_strand_id
1 'polypeptide(L)'
;MAGDFRSWLWQTCNEFGFFESTDSNLTTNNFVGPDIPVDYYIQQCVDVFGDAFSNSTIFSNIAKTNAYYTSQNYNATRVVAPNGSNDPWHVLGIRHNHNPQLYAFTIAGAGHCADMYPSAPSDVPGLTFVKNEIRYLVLEWIYDNKY
;
A
#
# COMPACT_ATOMS: atom_id res chain seq x y z
N MET A 1 7.75 17.72 -12.71
CA MET A 1 7.75 16.24 -12.82
C MET A 1 8.94 15.58 -12.12
N ALA A 2 10.14 16.19 -12.04
CA ALA A 2 11.29 15.56 -11.34
C ALA A 2 11.28 15.67 -9.80
N GLY A 3 10.56 16.64 -9.21
CA GLY A 3 10.52 16.84 -7.75
C GLY A 3 9.77 15.74 -7.00
N ASP A 4 8.68 15.24 -7.58
CA ASP A 4 7.79 14.27 -6.92
C ASP A 4 8.47 12.89 -6.79
N PHE A 5 9.18 12.46 -7.84
CA PHE A 5 9.92 11.19 -7.82
C PHE A 5 11.10 11.19 -6.84
N ARG A 6 11.83 12.31 -6.72
CA ARG A 6 12.96 12.37 -5.77
C ARG A 6 12.48 12.31 -4.32
N SER A 7 11.38 12.99 -4.00
CA SER A 7 10.78 12.93 -2.67
C SER A 7 10.25 11.53 -2.35
N TRP A 8 9.56 10.89 -3.31
CA TRP A 8 9.12 9.51 -3.15
C TRP A 8 10.29 8.54 -2.95
N LEU A 9 11.33 8.65 -3.78
CA LEU A 9 12.54 7.84 -3.65
C LEU A 9 13.17 8.03 -2.27
N TRP A 10 13.24 9.27 -1.76
CA TRP A 10 13.74 9.54 -0.43
C TRP A 10 12.92 8.82 0.65
N GLN A 11 11.58 8.86 0.59
CA GLN A 11 10.73 8.15 1.55
C GLN A 11 10.87 6.62 1.43
N THR A 12 11.00 6.09 0.22
CA THR A 12 11.26 4.67 0.00
C THR A 12 12.60 4.24 0.61
N CYS A 13 13.66 5.04 0.41
CA CYS A 13 14.98 4.79 0.98
C CYS A 13 15.02 5.03 2.50
N ASN A 14 14.23 5.96 3.03
CA ASN A 14 14.33 6.37 4.43
C ASN A 14 13.30 5.68 5.35
N GLU A 15 12.14 5.26 4.84
CA GLU A 15 11.01 4.85 5.68
C GLU A 15 10.35 3.55 5.22
N PHE A 16 9.95 3.44 3.95
CA PHE A 16 8.98 2.43 3.52
C PHE A 16 9.58 1.18 2.88
N GLY A 17 10.69 1.31 2.15
CA GLY A 17 11.33 0.17 1.50
C GLY A 17 10.48 -0.51 0.42
N PHE A 18 9.60 0.24 -0.27
CA PHE A 18 8.85 -0.23 -1.44
C PHE A 18 9.76 -0.44 -2.66
N PHE A 19 10.64 -1.43 -2.55
CA PHE A 19 11.52 -1.89 -3.63
C PHE A 19 10.83 -3.00 -4.41
N GLU A 20 10.54 -2.73 -5.69
CA GLU A 20 9.89 -3.68 -6.61
C GLU A 20 10.96 -4.64 -7.17
N SER A 21 11.48 -5.51 -6.30
CA SER A 21 12.52 -6.46 -6.69
C SER A 21 11.96 -7.71 -7.37
N THR A 22 12.78 -8.36 -8.19
CA THR A 22 12.41 -9.57 -8.94
C THR A 22 13.19 -10.81 -8.52
N ASP A 23 14.06 -10.68 -7.51
CA ASP A 23 14.95 -11.69 -6.95
C ASP A 23 14.30 -12.60 -5.90
N SER A 24 12.98 -12.48 -5.70
CA SER A 24 12.23 -13.35 -4.78
C SER A 24 12.08 -14.76 -5.34
N ASN A 25 12.40 -15.76 -4.51
CA ASN A 25 12.15 -17.17 -4.80
C ASN A 25 10.68 -17.58 -4.59
N LEU A 26 9.83 -16.67 -4.10
CA LEU A 26 8.43 -16.94 -3.79
C LEU A 26 7.53 -16.88 -5.03
N THR A 27 8.03 -16.34 -6.15
CA THR A 27 7.31 -16.18 -7.40
C THR A 27 7.91 -17.09 -8.47
N THR A 28 7.16 -18.13 -8.85
CA THR A 28 7.58 -19.07 -9.91
C THR A 28 7.36 -18.54 -11.33
N ASN A 29 6.72 -17.37 -11.48
CA ASN A 29 6.29 -16.78 -12.75
C ASN A 29 6.70 -15.30 -12.89
N ASN A 30 7.93 -14.92 -12.53
CA ASN A 30 8.42 -13.59 -12.88
C ASN A 30 8.73 -13.53 -14.38
N PHE A 31 7.95 -12.72 -15.11
CA PHE A 31 8.20 -12.43 -16.53
C PHE A 31 9.60 -11.82 -16.78
N VAL A 32 10.25 -11.29 -15.74
CA VAL A 32 11.45 -10.44 -15.81
C VAL A 32 12.71 -11.13 -15.26
N GLY A 33 12.64 -12.39 -14.80
CA GLY A 33 13.81 -13.05 -14.17
C GLY A 33 14.31 -12.34 -12.89
N PRO A 34 15.38 -12.81 -12.24
CA PRO A 34 15.90 -12.24 -10.98
C PRO A 34 16.79 -11.00 -11.18
N ASP A 35 16.69 -10.32 -12.32
CA ASP A 35 17.67 -9.33 -12.77
C ASP A 35 17.61 -7.98 -12.03
N ILE A 36 16.58 -7.74 -11.21
CA ILE A 36 16.42 -6.51 -10.42
C ILE A 36 16.35 -6.87 -8.92
N PRO A 37 17.50 -7.12 -8.27
CA PRO A 37 17.53 -7.45 -6.86
C PRO A 37 17.28 -6.25 -5.95
N VAL A 38 16.97 -6.49 -4.67
CA VAL A 38 16.80 -5.40 -3.68
C VAL A 38 18.06 -4.51 -3.60
N ASP A 39 19.24 -5.11 -3.72
CA ASP A 39 20.52 -4.41 -3.67
C ASP A 39 20.67 -3.36 -4.80
N TYR A 40 20.03 -3.56 -5.95
CA TYR A 40 20.01 -2.56 -7.02
C TYR A 40 19.33 -1.26 -6.56
N TYR A 41 18.22 -1.37 -5.83
CA TYR A 41 17.53 -0.20 -5.30
C TYR A 41 18.27 0.46 -4.13
N ILE A 42 18.92 -0.34 -3.28
CA ILE A 42 19.78 0.19 -2.21
C ILE A 42 20.93 1.00 -2.82
N GLN A 43 21.55 0.50 -3.89
CA GLN A 43 22.60 1.26 -4.59
C GLN A 43 22.08 2.59 -5.15
N GLN A 44 20.88 2.61 -5.72
CA GLN A 44 20.25 3.86 -6.14
C GLN A 44 20.05 4.85 -4.98
N CYS A 45 19.66 4.37 -3.79
CA CYS A 45 19.54 5.21 -2.61
C CYS A 45 20.88 5.86 -2.23
N VAL A 46 21.97 5.08 -2.27
CA VAL A 46 23.33 5.57 -2.02
C VAL A 46 23.74 6.59 -3.08
N ASP A 47 23.54 6.30 -4.36
CA ASP A 47 23.95 7.17 -5.45
C ASP A 47 23.24 8.54 -5.41
N VAL A 48 21.97 8.57 -4.97
CA VAL A 48 21.14 9.79 -4.96
C VAL A 48 21.24 10.58 -3.65
N PHE A 49 21.40 9.92 -2.51
CA PHE A 49 21.34 10.55 -1.18
C PHE A 49 22.59 10.37 -0.32
N GLY A 50 23.57 9.59 -0.79
CA GLY A 50 24.87 9.39 -0.17
C GLY A 50 24.96 8.17 0.75
N ASP A 51 26.18 7.89 1.21
CA ASP A 51 26.57 6.66 1.93
C ASP A 51 25.84 6.42 3.26
N ALA A 52 25.13 7.42 3.78
CA ALA A 52 24.26 7.25 4.94
C ALA A 52 23.11 6.25 4.66
N PHE A 53 22.69 6.10 3.41
CA PHE A 53 21.64 5.16 2.98
C PHE A 53 22.20 3.76 2.70
N SER A 54 23.02 3.23 3.62
CA SER A 54 23.48 1.85 3.57
C SER A 54 22.33 0.86 3.77
N ASN A 55 22.53 -0.40 3.33
CA ASN A 55 21.61 -1.51 3.57
C ASN A 55 21.14 -1.55 5.05
N SER A 56 22.07 -1.56 6.00
CA SER A 56 21.75 -1.61 7.44
C SER A 56 20.90 -0.43 7.92
N THR A 57 21.16 0.78 7.43
CA THR A 57 20.39 1.97 7.81
C THR A 57 18.97 1.91 7.25
N ILE A 58 18.83 1.53 5.97
CA ILE A 58 17.54 1.40 5.29
C ILE A 58 16.67 0.37 6.01
N PHE A 59 17.18 -0.86 6.22
CA PHE A 59 16.41 -1.90 6.92
C PHE A 59 16.10 -1.54 8.38
N SER A 60 17.01 -0.85 9.08
CA SER A 60 16.74 -0.34 10.42
C SER A 60 15.59 0.66 10.43
N ASN A 61 15.54 1.56 9.45
CA ASN A 61 14.46 2.54 9.38
C ASN A 61 13.14 1.93 8.97
N ILE A 62 13.12 0.99 8.01
CA ILE A 62 11.92 0.21 7.66
C ILE A 62 11.35 -0.49 8.91
N ALA A 63 12.21 -1.11 9.72
CA ALA A 63 11.79 -1.74 10.97
C ALA A 63 11.17 -0.73 11.95
N LYS A 64 11.75 0.47 12.09
CA LYS A 64 11.18 1.55 12.91
C LYS A 64 9.83 2.02 12.38
N THR A 65 9.68 2.21 11.07
CA THR A 65 8.41 2.60 10.43
C THR A 65 7.33 1.56 10.68
N ASN A 66 7.64 0.28 10.46
CA ASN A 66 6.71 -0.82 10.71
C ASN A 66 6.30 -0.93 12.18
N ALA A 67 7.24 -0.71 13.11
CA ALA A 67 6.94 -0.69 14.53
C ALA A 67 6.05 0.51 14.93
N TYR A 68 6.33 1.69 14.37
CA TYR A 68 5.56 2.91 14.64
C TYR A 68 4.11 2.80 14.16
N TYR A 69 3.90 2.33 12.93
CA TYR A 69 2.55 2.18 12.34
C TYR A 69 1.87 0.84 12.67
N THR A 70 2.48 0.00 13.52
CA THR A 70 2.00 -1.33 13.91
C THR A 70 1.86 -2.36 12.78
N SER A 71 2.37 -2.05 11.58
CA SER A 71 2.37 -2.92 10.40
C SER A 71 0.98 -3.55 10.17
N GLN A 72 0.92 -4.89 10.02
CA GLN A 72 -0.32 -5.64 9.83
C GLN A 72 -1.22 -5.70 11.08
N ASN A 73 -0.77 -5.24 12.25
CA ASN A 73 -1.61 -5.15 13.46
C ASN A 73 -2.29 -3.79 13.59
N TYR A 74 -2.49 -3.09 12.47
CA TYR A 74 -3.13 -1.79 12.42
C TYR A 74 -4.50 -1.81 13.10
N ASN A 75 -4.66 -0.97 14.12
CA ASN A 75 -5.86 -0.86 14.94
C ASN A 75 -6.29 0.60 15.06
N ALA A 76 -7.22 1.01 14.21
CA ALA A 76 -7.83 2.33 14.22
C ALA A 76 -9.34 2.22 14.05
N THR A 77 -10.06 3.29 14.36
CA THR A 77 -11.51 3.37 14.26
C THR A 77 -11.92 4.25 13.09
N ARG A 78 -13.10 3.98 12.52
CA ARG A 78 -13.64 4.70 11.36
C ARG A 78 -12.68 4.64 10.15
N VAL A 79 -12.26 3.42 9.81
CA VAL A 79 -11.38 3.16 8.67
C VAL A 79 -12.05 2.20 7.68
N VAL A 80 -12.01 2.54 6.40
CA VAL A 80 -12.28 1.59 5.31
C VAL A 80 -10.97 1.30 4.57
N ALA A 81 -10.64 0.02 4.40
CA ALA A 81 -9.43 -0.46 3.73
C ALA A 81 -9.82 -1.29 2.49
N PRO A 82 -10.21 -0.65 1.37
CA PRO A 82 -10.52 -1.34 0.13
C PRO A 82 -9.22 -1.76 -0.58
N ASN A 83 -9.19 -2.98 -1.08
CA ASN A 83 -8.07 -3.55 -1.82
C ASN A 83 -8.58 -4.27 -3.07
N GLY A 84 -8.05 -3.96 -4.24
CA GLY A 84 -8.36 -4.67 -5.48
C GLY A 84 -7.54 -5.96 -5.60
N SER A 85 -8.16 -7.08 -6.02
CA SER A 85 -7.41 -8.35 -6.12
C SER A 85 -6.36 -8.36 -7.23
N ASN A 86 -6.48 -7.48 -8.24
CA ASN A 86 -5.53 -7.36 -9.34
C ASN A 86 -4.46 -6.29 -9.07
N ASP A 87 -4.57 -5.56 -7.96
CA ASP A 87 -3.57 -4.58 -7.55
C ASP A 87 -2.41 -5.32 -6.85
N PRO A 88 -1.17 -5.30 -7.36
CA PRO A 88 -0.05 -5.97 -6.68
C PRO A 88 0.18 -5.44 -5.26
N TRP A 89 -0.23 -4.21 -4.94
CA TRP A 89 -0.08 -3.62 -3.61
C TRP A 89 -1.03 -4.21 -2.56
N HIS A 90 -2.10 -4.92 -2.97
CA HIS A 90 -3.11 -5.44 -2.04
C HIS A 90 -2.52 -6.36 -0.96
N VAL A 91 -1.41 -7.05 -1.26
CA VAL A 91 -0.75 -7.97 -0.33
C VAL A 91 -0.11 -7.26 0.85
N LEU A 92 0.20 -5.96 0.71
CA LEU A 92 0.76 -5.11 1.76
C LEU A 92 -0.32 -4.39 2.57
N GLY A 93 -1.56 -4.35 2.08
CA GLY A 93 -2.69 -3.68 2.72
C GLY A 93 -3.36 -4.49 3.84
N ILE A 94 -4.26 -3.83 4.58
CA ILE A 94 -5.12 -4.47 5.59
C ILE A 94 -6.26 -5.20 4.88
N ARG A 95 -6.26 -6.54 4.95
CA ARG A 95 -7.23 -7.41 4.24
C ARG A 95 -8.28 -8.06 5.13
N HIS A 96 -8.21 -7.84 6.44
CA HIS A 96 -9.14 -8.39 7.42
C HIS A 96 -9.52 -7.33 8.45
N ASN A 97 -10.73 -7.43 9.00
CA ASN A 97 -11.19 -6.54 10.06
C ASN A 97 -10.49 -6.92 11.37
N HIS A 98 -9.67 -6.02 11.93
CA HIS A 98 -9.04 -6.24 13.24
C HIS A 98 -9.90 -5.76 14.41
N ASN A 99 -10.88 -4.90 14.13
CA ASN A 99 -11.85 -4.42 15.09
C ASN A 99 -13.19 -4.08 14.37
N PRO A 100 -14.29 -3.86 15.11
CA PRO A 100 -15.61 -3.59 14.52
C PRO A 100 -15.74 -2.27 13.74
N GLN A 101 -14.78 -1.35 13.87
CA GLN A 101 -14.77 -0.03 13.21
C GLN A 101 -13.70 0.08 12.11
N LEU A 102 -13.09 -1.05 11.72
CA LEU A 102 -12.22 -1.19 10.57
C LEU A 102 -12.88 -2.13 9.56
N TYR A 103 -13.14 -1.62 8.37
CA TYR A 103 -13.83 -2.33 7.29
C TYR A 103 -12.86 -2.61 6.15
N ALA A 104 -12.29 -3.82 6.11
CA ALA A 104 -11.41 -4.28 5.05
C ALA A 104 -12.23 -4.97 3.95
N PHE A 105 -12.02 -4.54 2.70
CA PHE A 105 -12.68 -5.14 1.54
C PHE A 105 -11.64 -5.67 0.56
N THR A 106 -11.85 -6.88 0.04
CA THR A 106 -11.11 -7.39 -1.13
C THR A 106 -12.06 -7.44 -2.33
N ILE A 107 -11.78 -6.62 -3.34
CA ILE A 107 -12.62 -6.44 -4.52
C ILE A 107 -12.06 -7.27 -5.67
N ALA A 108 -12.70 -8.42 -5.93
CA ALA A 108 -12.30 -9.32 -7.01
C ALA A 108 -12.34 -8.61 -8.38
N GLY A 109 -11.23 -8.68 -9.12
CA GLY A 109 -11.08 -8.12 -10.46
C GLY A 109 -10.78 -6.61 -10.51
N ALA A 110 -10.80 -5.91 -9.38
CA ALA A 110 -10.44 -4.48 -9.33
C ALA A 110 -8.92 -4.28 -9.28
N GLY A 111 -8.46 -3.22 -9.96
CA GLY A 111 -7.07 -2.77 -9.93
C GLY A 111 -6.80 -1.72 -8.85
N HIS A 112 -5.65 -1.05 -8.96
CA HIS A 112 -5.15 -0.10 -7.97
C HIS A 112 -6.11 1.06 -7.75
N CYS A 113 -6.58 1.22 -6.50
CA CYS A 113 -7.48 2.28 -6.04
C CYS A 113 -8.73 2.48 -6.93
N ALA A 114 -9.27 1.40 -7.51
CA ALA A 114 -10.42 1.49 -8.42
C ALA A 114 -11.67 2.13 -7.78
N ASP A 115 -11.78 2.04 -6.44
CA ASP A 115 -12.85 2.60 -5.61
C ASP A 115 -12.84 4.15 -5.58
N MET A 116 -11.68 4.78 -5.82
CA MET A 116 -11.53 6.24 -5.81
C MET A 116 -11.99 6.92 -7.11
N TYR A 117 -12.20 6.14 -8.19
CA TYR A 117 -12.69 6.68 -9.45
C TYR A 117 -14.22 6.85 -9.44
N PRO A 118 -14.78 7.79 -10.24
CA PRO A 118 -16.22 7.92 -10.41
C PRO A 118 -16.88 6.58 -10.78
N SER A 119 -18.11 6.36 -10.31
CA SER A 119 -18.86 5.16 -10.65
C SER A 119 -19.10 5.08 -12.16
N ALA A 120 -18.87 3.90 -12.74
CA ALA A 120 -19.08 3.64 -14.17
C ALA A 120 -19.98 2.41 -14.38
N PRO A 121 -20.75 2.34 -15.47
CA PRO A 121 -21.54 1.14 -15.82
C PRO A 121 -20.68 -0.12 -16.03
N SER A 122 -19.39 0.04 -16.29
CA SER A 122 -18.42 -1.03 -16.46
C SER A 122 -17.78 -1.50 -15.15
N ASP A 123 -18.12 -0.90 -14.01
CA ASP A 123 -17.58 -1.32 -12.71
C ASP A 123 -17.98 -2.76 -12.42
N VAL A 124 -17.01 -3.58 -12.00
CA VAL A 124 -17.30 -4.95 -11.54
C VAL A 124 -18.29 -4.89 -10.36
N PRO A 125 -19.22 -5.86 -10.21
CA PRO A 125 -20.26 -5.77 -9.19
C PRO A 125 -19.75 -5.51 -7.77
N GLY A 126 -18.62 -6.12 -7.40
CA GLY A 126 -17.98 -5.90 -6.10
C GLY A 126 -17.49 -4.46 -5.89
N LEU A 127 -17.04 -3.78 -6.95
CA LEU A 127 -16.58 -2.40 -6.88
C LEU A 127 -17.77 -1.45 -6.62
N THR A 128 -18.89 -1.66 -7.33
CA THR A 128 -20.13 -0.90 -7.09
C THR A 128 -20.64 -1.09 -5.67
N PHE A 129 -20.62 -2.32 -5.16
CA PHE A 129 -20.99 -2.61 -3.77
C PHE A 129 -20.09 -1.85 -2.79
N VAL A 130 -18.76 -1.97 -2.91
CA VAL A 130 -17.83 -1.32 -1.97
C VAL A 130 -17.89 0.21 -2.04
N LYS A 131 -18.07 0.82 -3.22
CA LYS A 131 -18.30 2.27 -3.34
C LYS A 131 -19.54 2.73 -2.56
N ASN A 132 -20.62 1.94 -2.58
CA ASN A 132 -21.84 2.24 -1.82
C ASN A 132 -21.61 2.08 -0.31
N GLU A 133 -20.91 1.03 0.12
CA GLU A 133 -20.55 0.83 1.53
C GLU A 133 -19.66 1.96 2.07
N ILE A 134 -18.62 2.35 1.32
CA ILE A 134 -17.76 3.50 1.67
C ILE A 134 -18.62 4.76 1.83
N ARG A 135 -19.51 5.04 0.88
CA ARG A 135 -20.41 6.20 0.96
C ARG A 135 -21.29 6.14 2.19
N TYR A 136 -21.88 4.98 2.48
CA TYR A 136 -22.74 4.78 3.64
C TYR A 136 -21.98 5.03 4.95
N LEU A 137 -20.82 4.37 5.14
CA LEU A 137 -19.99 4.50 6.33
C LEU A 137 -19.50 5.93 6.55
N VAL A 138 -19.03 6.61 5.50
CA VAL A 138 -18.60 8.01 5.60
C VAL A 138 -19.75 8.92 6.00
N LEU A 139 -20.96 8.71 5.44
CA LEU A 139 -22.14 9.48 5.83
C LEU A 139 -22.53 9.21 7.29
N GLU A 140 -22.59 7.95 7.70
CA GLU A 140 -22.82 7.55 9.10
C GLU A 140 -21.85 8.30 10.02
N TRP A 141 -20.55 8.28 9.72
CA TRP A 141 -19.55 8.92 10.57
C TRP A 141 -19.66 10.44 10.60
N ILE A 142 -20.09 11.07 9.51
CA ILE A 142 -20.36 12.51 9.49
C ILE A 142 -21.58 12.86 10.37
N TYR A 143 -22.63 12.04 10.33
CA TYR A 143 -23.86 12.29 11.08
C TYR A 143 -23.80 11.85 12.55
N ASP A 144 -23.01 10.84 12.89
CA ASP A 144 -22.69 10.45 14.27
C ASP A 144 -22.07 11.58 15.08
N ASN A 145 -21.30 12.46 14.42
CA ASN A 145 -20.62 13.59 15.05
C ASN A 145 -21.50 14.84 15.19
N LYS A 146 -22.82 14.74 14.96
CA LYS A 146 -23.76 15.88 15.05
C LYS A 146 -24.47 16.05 16.39
N TYR A 147 -24.12 15.30 17.45
CA TYR A 147 -24.56 15.57 18.82
C TYR A 147 -23.48 15.23 19.83
#